data_AF-A0AAV0JXC1-F1
#
_entry.id   AF-A0AAV0JXC1-F1
#
_cell.length_a   1.000
_cell.length_b   1.000
_cell.length_c   1.000
_cell.angle_alpha   90.00
_cell.angle_beta   90.00
_cell.angle_gamma   90.00
#
_symmetry.space_group_name_H-M   'P 1'
#
loop_
_entity.id
_entity.type
_entity.pdbx_description
1 polymer ?
#
loop_
_entity_poly.entity_id
_entity_poly.type
_entity_poly.pdbx_seq_one_letter_code
_entity_poly.pdbx_strand_id
1 'polypeptide(L)'
;HPLPSFSYINPAFNSLLALIINNNNNNLCVTLLIVAHSLAPSPFDSSDQAEKKLLSCKMAKNVGILAMEIYFPPTCVQQEALEVHDGASKGKYTIGLGQDCMAFCTDVEDVISMSLTAVNSLLEKYGVDPKQVGRLEVGSETVIDKSKSIKTFLMQIFEKCGNTDIEGVDSTNACYGGTAALFNCVNWVESSSWDGRYGLVVCTDSAVYAEGPARPTGGAAAIVMLIGPDAPIVFESKYRGSHMAHAYDFYKPNLASEYPVILLK
;
A
#
# COMPACT_ATOMS: atom_id res chain seq x y z
N HIS A 1 15.53 37.42 17.83
CA HIS A 1 15.50 36.68 16.54
C HIS A 1 14.13 36.03 16.40
N PRO A 2 13.33 36.39 15.39
CA PRO A 2 11.99 35.84 15.23
C PRO A 2 12.04 34.47 14.55
N LEU A 3 11.14 33.58 14.98
CA LEU A 3 10.89 32.27 14.39
C LEU A 3 10.36 32.44 12.96
N PRO A 4 10.76 31.58 11.99
CA PRO A 4 10.23 31.65 10.65
C PRO A 4 8.75 31.25 10.63
N SER A 5 7.97 32.03 9.90
CA SER A 5 6.55 31.86 9.61
C SER A 5 6.29 30.55 8.85
N PHE A 6 5.35 29.74 9.34
CA PHE A 6 4.76 28.64 8.59
C PHE A 6 3.81 29.20 7.52
N SER A 7 4.21 29.09 6.25
CA SER A 7 3.31 29.27 5.12
C SER A 7 2.45 28.01 4.98
N TYR A 8 1.12 28.20 5.03
CA TYR A 8 0.11 27.18 4.77
C TYR A 8 0.36 26.50 3.41
N ILE A 9 0.62 25.19 3.44
CA ILE A 9 0.71 24.33 2.25
C ILE A 9 -0.65 23.65 2.05
N ASN A 10 -1.12 23.68 0.80
CA ASN A 10 -2.42 23.25 0.29
C ASN A 10 -2.81 21.81 0.72
N PRO A 11 -4.02 21.58 1.28
CA PRO A 11 -4.43 20.31 1.89
C PRO A 11 -4.76 19.15 0.92
N ALA A 12 -4.53 19.27 -0.38
CA ALA A 12 -4.91 18.26 -1.37
C ALA A 12 -3.95 17.04 -1.48
N PHE A 13 -2.91 16.94 -0.65
CA PHE A 13 -1.84 15.94 -0.80
C PHE A 13 -1.88 14.76 0.18
N ASN A 14 -2.95 14.60 0.95
CA ASN A 14 -3.12 13.43 1.79
C ASN A 14 -4.04 12.46 1.05
N SER A 15 -3.47 11.43 0.42
CA SER A 15 -3.84 10.04 0.77
C SER A 15 -3.12 9.01 -0.11
N LEU A 16 -2.75 9.24 -1.37
CA LEU A 16 -1.83 8.32 -2.05
C LEU A 16 -0.48 8.38 -1.31
N LEU A 17 0.03 7.26 -0.81
CA LEU A 17 1.23 7.16 0.04
C LEU A 17 2.39 8.04 -0.50
N ALA A 18 2.44 9.30 -0.10
CA ALA A 18 3.43 10.27 -0.54
C ALA A 18 4.66 10.11 0.34
N LEU A 19 5.50 9.16 -0.04
CA LEU A 19 6.86 9.02 0.47
C LEU A 19 7.79 9.70 -0.53
N ILE A 20 7.93 11.03 -0.40
CA ILE A 20 8.93 11.84 -1.12
C ILE A 20 9.89 12.43 -0.08
N ILE A 21 11.16 12.02 -0.12
CA ILE A 21 12.27 12.83 0.42
C ILE A 21 13.24 13.09 -0.72
N ASN A 22 13.46 14.38 -0.98
CA ASN A 22 14.48 14.91 -1.88
C ASN A 22 15.88 14.49 -1.38
N ASN A 23 16.65 13.77 -2.20
CA ASN A 23 18.04 13.45 -1.90
C ASN A 23 18.91 14.07 -3.00
N ASN A 24 19.95 14.81 -2.60
CA ASN A 24 20.80 15.66 -3.44
C ASN A 24 21.63 14.93 -4.52
N ASN A 25 21.31 13.68 -4.86
CA ASN A 25 21.98 12.91 -5.90
C ASN A 25 20.94 12.13 -6.70
N ASN A 26 20.63 12.65 -7.89
CA ASN A 26 19.78 12.16 -9.00
C ASN A 26 19.69 10.63 -9.23
N ASN A 27 19.25 9.84 -8.26
CA ASN A 27 18.86 8.43 -8.43
C ASN A 27 17.62 8.16 -7.58
N LEU A 28 16.50 7.82 -8.24
CA LEU A 28 15.24 7.44 -7.60
C LEU A 28 15.46 6.18 -6.73
N CYS A 29 15.23 6.28 -5.42
CA CYS A 29 15.19 5.15 -4.51
C CYS A 29 13.89 5.25 -3.70
N VAL A 30 13.01 4.26 -3.81
CA VAL A 30 11.80 4.15 -2.99
C VAL A 30 12.23 3.58 -1.64
N THR A 31 12.16 4.37 -0.56
CA THR A 31 12.52 3.92 0.79
C THR A 31 11.48 4.36 1.81
N LEU A 32 10.78 3.37 2.37
CA LEU A 32 9.89 3.47 3.53
C LEU A 32 10.68 3.99 4.75
N LEU A 33 10.24 5.07 5.40
CA LEU A 33 10.90 5.56 6.61
C LEU A 33 10.48 4.70 7.81
N ILE A 34 11.24 3.63 8.07
CA ILE A 34 11.24 2.88 9.33
C ILE A 34 12.58 3.15 10.02
N VAL A 35 12.56 3.56 11.28
CA VAL A 35 13.76 3.81 12.09
C VAL A 35 14.35 2.47 12.54
N ALA A 36 15.00 1.74 11.62
CA ALA A 36 15.65 0.48 11.96
C ALA A 36 17.01 0.72 12.62
N HIS A 37 17.19 0.26 13.86
CA HIS A 37 18.52 0.10 14.46
C HIS A 37 18.90 -1.38 14.53
N SER A 38 20.12 -1.71 14.11
CA SER A 38 20.72 -3.04 14.27
C SER A 38 21.07 -3.26 15.75
N LEU A 39 20.50 -4.29 16.37
CA LEU A 39 20.85 -4.71 17.73
C LEU A 39 21.47 -6.11 17.68
N ALA A 40 22.74 -6.20 18.08
CA ALA A 40 23.40 -7.47 18.37
C ALA A 40 23.00 -7.97 19.78
N PRO A 41 22.74 -9.28 19.97
CA PRO A 41 22.32 -9.80 21.27
C PRO A 41 23.52 -10.03 22.21
N SER A 42 23.38 -9.63 23.49
CA SER A 42 24.28 -9.99 24.59
C SER A 42 23.84 -11.31 25.26
N PRO A 43 24.77 -12.15 25.75
CA PRO A 43 24.43 -13.43 26.37
C PRO A 43 24.24 -13.27 27.89
N PHE A 44 23.21 -13.90 28.47
CA PHE A 44 23.18 -14.55 29.81
C PHE A 44 21.72 -14.84 30.20
N ASP A 45 21.33 -16.12 30.27
CA ASP A 45 21.17 -16.86 31.54
C ASP A 45 20.43 -18.20 31.28
N SER A 46 20.95 -19.27 31.88
CA SER A 46 20.72 -20.66 31.51
C SER A 46 20.20 -21.46 32.69
N SER A 47 18.89 -21.42 32.93
CA SER A 47 18.22 -22.43 33.80
C SER A 47 16.70 -22.55 33.63
N ASP A 48 16.09 -21.94 32.61
CA ASP A 48 14.62 -21.87 32.46
C ASP A 48 14.12 -22.47 31.12
N GLN A 49 14.95 -23.30 30.47
CA GLN A 49 14.76 -23.73 29.08
C GLN A 49 13.93 -25.01 28.88
N ALA A 50 13.64 -25.79 29.93
CA ALA A 50 12.91 -27.06 29.76
C ALA A 50 11.39 -26.90 29.77
N GLU A 51 10.85 -26.00 30.61
CA GLU A 51 9.41 -25.76 30.74
C GLU A 51 8.85 -24.78 29.69
N LYS A 52 9.65 -23.80 29.25
CA LYS A 52 9.32 -22.90 28.12
C LYS A 52 9.33 -23.59 26.75
N LYS A 53 9.96 -24.75 26.62
CA LYS A 53 10.14 -25.45 25.34
C LYS A 53 8.90 -26.24 24.90
N LEU A 54 7.99 -26.57 25.83
CA LEU A 54 6.75 -27.29 25.52
C LEU A 54 5.53 -26.37 25.34
N LEU A 55 5.57 -25.12 25.83
CA LEU A 55 4.51 -24.11 25.65
C LEU A 55 4.86 -22.96 24.70
N SER A 56 6.05 -23.00 24.09
CA SER A 56 6.40 -22.10 22.99
C SER A 56 5.61 -22.51 21.73
N CYS A 57 4.33 -22.12 21.67
CA CYS A 57 3.78 -21.70 20.39
C CYS A 57 4.81 -20.70 19.84
N LYS A 58 5.47 -21.01 18.72
CA LYS A 58 6.54 -20.18 18.17
C LYS A 58 5.94 -18.81 17.85
N MET A 59 5.99 -17.89 18.82
CA MET A 59 5.63 -16.50 18.59
C MET A 59 6.46 -16.01 17.41
N ALA A 60 5.79 -15.58 16.35
CA ALA A 60 6.45 -15.02 15.19
C ALA A 60 7.34 -13.87 15.66
N LYS A 61 8.63 -13.94 15.35
CA LYS A 61 9.60 -12.89 15.71
C LYS A 61 9.86 -12.03 14.49
N ASN A 62 10.17 -10.75 14.73
CA ASN A 62 10.58 -9.82 13.67
C ASN A 62 9.61 -9.81 12.49
N VAL A 63 8.31 -9.76 12.79
CA VAL A 63 7.27 -9.78 11.76
C VAL A 63 7.33 -8.52 10.92
N GLY A 64 7.24 -8.67 9.61
CA GLY A 64 7.13 -7.55 8.70
C GLY A 64 7.18 -7.95 7.23
N ILE A 65 7.67 -7.05 6.38
CA ILE A 65 7.65 -7.21 4.92
C ILE A 65 8.87 -8.03 4.49
N LEU A 66 8.61 -9.23 3.96
CA LEU A 66 9.59 -10.17 3.43
C LEU A 66 9.98 -9.85 1.99
N ALA A 67 8.99 -9.51 1.17
CA ALA A 67 9.13 -9.25 -0.25
C ALA A 67 8.11 -8.20 -0.67
N MET A 68 8.44 -7.45 -1.72
CA MET A 68 7.55 -6.44 -2.29
C MET A 68 7.67 -6.44 -3.81
N GLU A 69 6.55 -6.19 -4.48
CA GLU A 69 6.46 -6.05 -5.93
C GLU A 69 5.51 -4.91 -6.29
N ILE A 70 5.75 -4.26 -7.42
CA ILE A 70 4.93 -3.15 -7.91
C ILE A 70 4.58 -3.35 -9.40
N TYR A 71 3.35 -3.00 -9.74
CA TYR A 71 2.89 -2.81 -11.10
C TYR A 71 2.29 -1.42 -11.24
N PHE A 72 2.58 -0.76 -12.35
CA PHE A 72 1.85 0.43 -12.81
C PHE A 72 1.70 0.34 -14.33
N PRO A 73 0.61 0.88 -14.90
CA PRO A 73 0.40 0.87 -16.34
C PRO A 73 1.58 1.53 -17.08
N PRO A 74 2.05 0.96 -18.21
CA PRO A 74 3.11 1.58 -19.00
C PRO A 74 2.61 2.84 -19.73
N THR A 75 1.30 2.99 -19.89
CA THR A 75 0.68 4.13 -20.54
C THR A 75 0.72 5.35 -19.62
N CYS A 76 1.30 6.44 -20.10
CA CYS A 76 1.47 7.65 -19.30
C CYS A 76 1.44 8.93 -20.13
N VAL A 77 1.19 10.05 -19.45
CA VAL A 77 1.26 11.41 -20.02
C VAL A 77 2.29 12.25 -19.26
N GLN A 78 3.11 13.01 -19.99
CA GLN A 78 4.07 13.93 -19.38
C GLN A 78 3.34 15.16 -18.85
N GLN A 79 3.63 15.56 -17.62
CA GLN A 79 2.95 16.67 -16.97
C GLN A 79 3.24 18.01 -17.66
N GLU A 80 4.45 18.22 -18.19
CA GLU A 80 4.77 19.41 -19.00
C GLU A 80 3.89 19.49 -20.26
N ALA A 81 3.63 18.35 -20.93
CA ALA A 81 2.74 18.32 -22.08
C ALA A 81 1.27 18.55 -21.67
N LEU A 82 0.87 18.04 -20.51
CA LEU A 82 -0.47 18.25 -19.95
C LEU A 82 -0.70 19.72 -19.54
N GLU A 83 0.33 20.41 -19.03
CA GLU A 83 0.27 21.85 -18.76
C GLU A 83 -0.10 22.64 -20.02
N VAL A 84 0.59 22.33 -21.14
CA VAL A 84 0.33 22.97 -22.44
C VAL A 84 -1.08 22.65 -22.93
N HIS A 85 -1.51 21.39 -22.81
CA HIS A 85 -2.86 20.96 -23.23
C HIS A 85 -3.97 21.69 -22.45
N ASP A 86 -3.81 21.81 -21.13
CA ASP A 86 -4.82 22.42 -20.25
C ASP A 86 -4.80 23.96 -20.28
N GLY A 87 -3.84 24.58 -20.98
CA GLY A 87 -3.62 26.03 -20.94
C GLY A 87 -3.13 26.51 -19.57
N ALA A 88 -2.48 25.64 -18.79
CA ALA A 88 -1.88 25.98 -17.51
C ALA A 88 -0.59 26.79 -17.70
N SER A 89 -0.25 27.62 -16.71
CA SER A 89 1.04 28.29 -16.66
C SER A 89 2.17 27.25 -16.57
N LYS A 90 3.27 27.48 -17.30
CA LYS A 90 4.48 26.64 -17.24
C LYS A 90 4.92 26.41 -15.79
N GLY A 91 5.16 25.16 -15.42
CA GLY A 91 5.57 24.78 -14.07
C GLY A 91 4.42 24.55 -13.11
N LYS A 92 3.15 24.75 -13.50
CA LYS A 92 2.01 24.56 -12.58
C LYS A 92 1.93 23.13 -12.03
N TYR A 93 2.19 22.13 -12.87
CA TYR A 93 2.13 20.72 -12.50
C TYR A 93 3.52 20.22 -12.11
N THR A 94 4.53 20.49 -12.94
CA THR A 94 5.91 20.02 -12.71
C THR A 94 6.58 20.64 -11.49
N ILE A 95 6.34 21.93 -11.22
CA ILE A 95 6.90 22.63 -10.05
C ILE A 95 5.85 22.78 -8.95
N GLY A 96 4.64 23.20 -9.32
CA GLY A 96 3.56 23.48 -8.36
C GLY A 96 3.02 22.23 -7.67
N LEU A 97 2.89 21.11 -8.40
CA LEU A 97 2.53 19.80 -7.82
C LEU A 97 3.76 18.91 -7.58
N GLY A 98 4.91 19.22 -8.19
CA GLY A 98 6.09 18.36 -8.15
C GLY A 98 5.90 17.04 -8.90
N GLN A 99 5.09 17.03 -9.97
CA GLN A 99 4.75 15.84 -10.74
C GLN A 99 5.36 15.90 -12.14
N ASP A 100 6.08 14.85 -12.54
CA ASP A 100 6.73 14.78 -13.86
C ASP A 100 5.88 14.03 -14.89
N CYS A 101 5.28 12.91 -14.48
CA CYS A 101 4.52 12.03 -15.38
C CYS A 101 3.37 11.36 -14.62
N MET A 102 2.25 11.14 -15.31
CA MET A 102 1.06 10.50 -14.76
C MET A 102 0.72 9.24 -15.56
N ALA A 103 0.86 8.08 -14.91
CA ALA A 103 0.43 6.80 -15.46
C ALA A 103 -1.09 6.63 -15.30
N PHE A 104 -1.75 6.01 -16.28
CA PHE A 104 -3.19 5.78 -16.26
C PHE A 104 -3.56 4.46 -16.92
N CYS A 105 -4.63 3.83 -16.43
CA CYS A 105 -5.18 2.63 -17.06
C CYS A 105 -5.84 2.97 -18.40
N THR A 106 -5.59 2.13 -19.39
CA THR A 106 -6.39 2.10 -20.63
C THR A 106 -7.60 1.18 -20.45
N ASP A 107 -8.37 0.93 -21.50
CA ASP A 107 -9.55 0.05 -21.46
C ASP A 107 -9.22 -1.44 -21.23
N VAL A 108 -7.93 -1.81 -21.28
CA VAL A 108 -7.46 -3.18 -21.03
C VAL A 108 -6.86 -3.39 -19.63
N GLU A 109 -6.84 -2.36 -18.79
CA GLU A 109 -6.27 -2.41 -17.43
C GLU A 109 -7.25 -1.87 -16.39
N ASP A 110 -7.24 -2.48 -15.21
CA ASP A 110 -8.06 -2.11 -14.05
C ASP A 110 -7.37 -2.56 -12.75
N VAL A 111 -7.95 -2.23 -11.61
CA VAL A 111 -7.37 -2.60 -10.30
C VAL A 111 -7.27 -4.11 -10.08
N ILE A 112 -8.07 -4.92 -10.78
CA ILE A 112 -8.04 -6.38 -10.67
C ILE A 112 -6.86 -6.95 -11.47
N SER A 113 -6.73 -6.57 -12.73
CA SER A 113 -5.65 -6.97 -13.64
C SER A 113 -4.29 -6.49 -13.16
N MET A 114 -4.17 -5.25 -12.67
CA MET A 114 -2.95 -4.76 -12.01
C MET A 114 -2.58 -5.64 -10.80
N SER A 115 -3.56 -5.99 -9.96
CA SER A 115 -3.33 -6.83 -8.79
C SER A 115 -2.93 -8.26 -9.16
N LEU A 116 -3.61 -8.88 -10.13
CA LEU A 116 -3.27 -10.21 -10.64
C LEU A 116 -1.84 -10.22 -11.20
N THR A 117 -1.45 -9.16 -11.90
CA THR A 117 -0.10 -9.02 -12.47
C THR A 117 0.95 -8.91 -11.37
N ALA A 118 0.74 -8.01 -10.40
CA ALA A 118 1.69 -7.80 -9.31
C ALA A 118 1.80 -9.03 -8.39
N VAL A 119 0.70 -9.71 -8.09
CA VAL A 119 0.72 -10.93 -7.26
C VAL A 119 1.47 -12.07 -7.97
N ASN A 120 1.16 -12.35 -9.24
CA ASN A 120 1.88 -13.39 -9.98
C ASN A 120 3.38 -13.06 -10.09
N SER A 121 3.73 -11.80 -10.37
CA SER A 121 5.13 -11.35 -10.42
C SER A 121 5.85 -11.58 -9.09
N LEU A 122 5.21 -11.26 -7.96
CA LEU A 122 5.80 -11.49 -6.63
C LEU A 122 6.02 -12.99 -6.38
N LEU A 123 4.99 -13.82 -6.62
CA LEU A 123 5.09 -15.26 -6.36
C LEU A 123 6.19 -15.91 -7.22
N GLU A 124 6.31 -15.51 -8.48
CA GLU A 124 7.33 -16.00 -9.41
C GLU A 124 8.74 -15.53 -9.04
N LYS A 125 8.97 -14.22 -8.92
CA LYS A 125 10.33 -13.66 -8.71
C LYS A 125 10.93 -14.06 -7.37
N TYR A 126 10.11 -14.21 -6.33
CA TYR A 126 10.56 -14.60 -5.00
C TYR A 126 10.41 -16.10 -4.73
N GLY A 127 9.95 -16.89 -5.70
CA GLY A 127 9.82 -18.34 -5.57
C GLY A 127 8.86 -18.79 -4.45
N VAL A 128 7.78 -18.04 -4.23
CA VAL A 128 6.79 -18.31 -3.19
C VAL A 128 5.77 -19.32 -3.72
N ASP A 129 5.70 -20.50 -3.09
CA ASP A 129 4.63 -21.46 -3.38
C ASP A 129 3.27 -20.84 -2.97
N PRO A 130 2.30 -20.70 -3.90
CA PRO A 130 0.98 -20.14 -3.59
C PRO A 130 0.23 -20.89 -2.47
N LYS A 131 0.58 -22.15 -2.20
CA LYS A 131 0.03 -22.93 -1.06
C LYS A 131 0.51 -22.43 0.30
N GLN A 132 1.60 -21.66 0.34
CA GLN A 132 2.15 -21.05 1.55
C GLN A 132 1.51 -19.70 1.90
N VAL A 133 0.47 -19.27 1.20
CA VAL A 133 -0.32 -18.09 1.58
C VAL A 133 -1.51 -18.53 2.41
N GLY A 134 -1.63 -17.99 3.63
CA GLY A 134 -2.73 -18.28 4.56
C GLY A 134 -3.67 -17.11 4.81
N ARG A 135 -3.23 -15.89 4.47
CA ARG A 135 -4.07 -14.69 4.51
C ARG A 135 -3.78 -13.80 3.32
N LEU A 136 -4.85 -13.29 2.69
CA LEU A 136 -4.80 -12.36 1.57
C LEU A 136 -5.80 -11.23 1.84
N GLU A 137 -5.30 -10.01 1.95
CA GLU A 137 -6.12 -8.80 2.11
C GLU A 137 -5.80 -7.76 1.05
N VAL A 138 -6.82 -7.00 0.65
CA VAL A 138 -6.69 -5.93 -0.33
C VAL A 138 -7.06 -4.60 0.30
N GLY A 139 -6.24 -3.59 0.10
CA GLY A 139 -6.56 -2.19 0.36
C GLY A 139 -6.87 -1.47 -0.94
N SER A 140 -8.07 -0.90 -1.04
CA SER A 140 -8.46 -0.12 -2.21
C SER A 140 -9.59 0.86 -1.87
N GLU A 141 -9.64 1.98 -2.60
CA GLU A 141 -10.79 2.88 -2.68
C GLU A 141 -11.45 2.91 -4.07
N THR A 142 -11.03 2.01 -4.96
CA THR A 142 -11.59 1.80 -6.29
C THR A 142 -12.61 0.66 -6.26
N VAL A 143 -13.89 1.02 -6.15
CA VAL A 143 -14.99 0.05 -5.99
C VAL A 143 -15.45 -0.46 -7.36
N ILE A 144 -15.17 -1.72 -7.67
CA ILE A 144 -15.67 -2.41 -8.86
C ILE A 144 -17.05 -3.04 -8.62
N ASP A 145 -17.26 -3.61 -7.43
CA ASP A 145 -18.52 -4.19 -7.00
C ASP A 145 -18.80 -3.78 -5.55
N LYS A 146 -20.07 -3.56 -5.21
CA LYS A 146 -20.48 -3.07 -3.87
C LYS A 146 -20.55 -4.18 -2.81
N SER A 147 -20.31 -5.43 -3.20
CA SER A 147 -20.41 -6.62 -2.35
C SER A 147 -19.24 -7.57 -2.59
N LYS A 148 -18.94 -7.87 -3.85
CA LYS A 148 -17.85 -8.77 -4.23
C LYS A 148 -16.49 -8.05 -4.12
N SER A 149 -15.69 -8.48 -3.17
CA SER A 149 -14.36 -7.94 -2.92
C SER A 149 -13.36 -8.26 -4.03
N ILE A 150 -12.38 -7.37 -4.25
CA ILE A 150 -11.22 -7.58 -5.12
C ILE A 150 -10.46 -8.84 -4.67
N LYS A 151 -10.34 -9.07 -3.36
CA LYS A 151 -9.75 -10.31 -2.80
C LYS A 151 -10.30 -11.57 -3.45
N THR A 152 -11.62 -11.64 -3.69
CA THR A 152 -12.23 -12.83 -4.30
C THR A 152 -11.91 -13.01 -5.78
N PHE A 153 -11.56 -11.94 -6.51
CA PHE A 153 -11.03 -12.08 -7.87
C PHE A 153 -9.62 -12.66 -7.86
N LEU A 154 -8.80 -12.31 -6.86
CA LEU A 154 -7.42 -12.80 -6.72
C LEU A 154 -7.35 -14.28 -6.34
N MET A 155 -8.41 -14.84 -5.74
CA MET A 155 -8.47 -16.27 -5.42
C MET A 155 -8.29 -17.18 -6.63
N GLN A 156 -8.56 -16.71 -7.85
CA GLN A 156 -8.31 -17.44 -9.11
C GLN A 156 -6.85 -17.89 -9.28
N ILE A 157 -5.89 -17.21 -8.65
CA ILE A 157 -4.48 -17.62 -8.63
C ILE A 157 -4.31 -18.90 -7.79
N PHE A 158 -4.94 -18.94 -6.63
CA PHE A 158 -4.77 -19.96 -5.60
C PHE A 158 -5.67 -21.19 -5.82
N GLU A 159 -6.82 -21.00 -6.48
CA GLU A 159 -7.70 -22.10 -6.91
C GLU A 159 -6.96 -23.10 -7.81
N LYS A 160 -6.06 -22.63 -8.67
CA LYS A 160 -5.26 -23.48 -9.58
C LYS A 160 -4.38 -24.48 -8.84
N CYS A 161 -3.93 -24.14 -7.63
CA CYS A 161 -3.13 -25.04 -6.79
C CYS A 161 -3.94 -25.69 -5.66
N GLY A 162 -5.26 -25.49 -5.62
CA GLY A 162 -6.17 -26.03 -4.60
C GLY A 162 -6.04 -25.37 -3.22
N ASN A 163 -5.47 -24.17 -3.13
CA ASN A 163 -5.39 -23.42 -1.87
C ASN A 163 -6.58 -22.46 -1.75
N THR A 164 -7.65 -22.90 -1.09
CA THR A 164 -8.88 -22.11 -0.93
C THR A 164 -9.10 -21.64 0.51
N ASP A 165 -8.36 -22.18 1.46
CA ASP A 165 -8.41 -21.78 2.88
C ASP A 165 -7.44 -20.62 3.14
N ILE A 166 -7.88 -19.41 2.75
CA ILE A 166 -7.10 -18.17 2.85
C ILE A 166 -7.98 -17.06 3.46
N GLU A 167 -7.63 -16.62 4.66
CA GLU A 167 -8.33 -15.53 5.37
C GLU A 167 -8.20 -14.17 4.66
N GLY A 168 -8.98 -13.18 5.12
CA GLY A 168 -8.90 -11.79 4.66
C GLY A 168 -9.95 -11.40 3.61
N VAL A 169 -10.17 -10.10 3.45
CA VAL A 169 -11.11 -9.47 2.51
C VAL A 169 -10.55 -8.08 2.12
N ASP A 170 -11.39 -7.21 1.57
CA ASP A 170 -11.00 -5.83 1.28
C ASP A 170 -11.14 -4.94 2.53
N SER A 171 -10.21 -4.00 2.70
CA SER A 171 -10.21 -2.94 3.70
C SER A 171 -10.25 -1.58 3.02
N THR A 172 -11.17 -0.70 3.44
CA THR A 172 -11.41 0.59 2.76
C THR A 172 -11.55 1.74 3.74
N ASN A 173 -10.77 2.80 3.50
CA ASN A 173 -11.03 4.16 3.98
C ASN A 173 -10.15 5.11 3.17
N ALA A 174 -10.64 5.59 2.02
CA ALA A 174 -9.81 6.28 1.03
C ALA A 174 -8.50 5.50 0.79
N CYS A 175 -7.38 6.19 0.57
CA CYS A 175 -6.11 5.51 0.36
C CYS A 175 -5.50 4.88 1.65
N TYR A 176 -6.15 4.93 2.82
CA TYR A 176 -5.68 4.25 4.04
C TYR A 176 -5.88 2.73 4.00
N GLY A 177 -6.71 2.22 3.09
CA GLY A 177 -7.09 0.79 3.02
C GLY A 177 -5.88 -0.15 2.99
N GLY A 178 -4.82 0.20 2.26
CA GLY A 178 -3.59 -0.59 2.17
C GLY A 178 -2.87 -0.73 3.51
N THR A 179 -2.77 0.36 4.26
CA THR A 179 -2.17 0.36 5.60
C THR A 179 -3.01 -0.45 6.59
N ALA A 180 -4.35 -0.38 6.50
CA ALA A 180 -5.23 -1.19 7.32
C ALA A 180 -5.02 -2.69 7.06
N ALA A 181 -5.00 -3.11 5.79
CA ALA A 181 -4.74 -4.50 5.39
C ALA A 181 -3.35 -4.98 5.85
N LEU A 182 -2.34 -4.11 5.76
CA LEU A 182 -0.99 -4.39 6.24
C LEU A 182 -0.96 -4.66 7.75
N PHE A 183 -1.58 -3.79 8.56
CA PHE A 183 -1.66 -4.01 10.00
C PHE A 183 -2.46 -5.26 10.35
N ASN A 184 -3.55 -5.55 9.64
CA ASN A 184 -4.31 -6.77 9.86
C ASN A 184 -3.48 -8.03 9.60
N CYS A 185 -2.68 -8.05 8.53
CA CYS A 185 -1.79 -9.17 8.22
C CYS A 185 -0.66 -9.33 9.25
N VAL A 186 -0.02 -8.24 9.67
CA VAL A 186 1.00 -8.28 10.75
C VAL A 186 0.40 -8.83 12.03
N ASN A 187 -0.77 -8.30 12.46
CA ASN A 187 -1.46 -8.77 13.66
C ASN A 187 -1.87 -10.24 13.54
N TRP A 188 -2.29 -10.70 12.34
CA TRP A 188 -2.64 -12.10 12.10
C TRP A 188 -1.43 -13.02 12.26
N VAL A 189 -0.26 -12.66 11.70
CA VAL A 189 0.99 -13.43 11.87
C VAL A 189 1.42 -13.49 13.35
N GLU A 190 1.17 -12.43 14.11
CA GLU A 190 1.47 -12.39 15.56
C GLU A 190 0.40 -13.08 16.44
N SER A 191 -0.74 -13.48 15.86
CA SER A 191 -1.89 -13.99 16.61
C SER A 191 -1.79 -15.48 16.93
N SER A 192 -2.64 -15.94 17.87
CA SER A 192 -2.81 -17.37 18.16
C SER A 192 -3.48 -18.15 17.02
N SER A 193 -4.09 -17.46 16.05
CA SER A 193 -4.73 -18.08 14.89
C SER A 193 -3.77 -18.23 13.71
N TRP A 194 -2.52 -17.77 13.83
CA TRP A 194 -1.52 -17.95 12.79
C TRP A 194 -1.24 -19.43 12.56
N ASP A 195 -1.30 -19.84 11.29
CA ASP A 195 -1.14 -21.23 10.87
C ASP A 195 0.26 -21.54 10.31
N GLY A 196 1.20 -20.58 10.43
CA GLY A 196 2.56 -20.69 9.94
C GLY A 196 2.77 -20.24 8.49
N ARG A 197 1.70 -19.91 7.75
CA ARG A 197 1.76 -19.43 6.36
C ARG A 197 1.99 -17.92 6.26
N TYR A 198 2.31 -17.44 5.06
CA TYR A 198 2.50 -16.03 4.79
C TYR A 198 1.18 -15.26 4.72
N GLY A 199 1.23 -14.00 5.14
CA GLY A 199 0.24 -13.00 4.77
C GLY A 199 0.61 -12.36 3.44
N LEU A 200 -0.37 -11.98 2.63
CA LEU A 200 -0.19 -11.28 1.38
C LEU A 200 -1.10 -10.05 1.36
N VAL A 201 -0.52 -8.88 1.21
CA VAL A 201 -1.23 -7.60 1.21
C VAL A 201 -1.15 -7.01 -0.17
N VAL A 202 -2.28 -6.62 -0.75
CA VAL A 202 -2.36 -5.95 -2.04
C VAL A 202 -2.92 -4.55 -1.84
N CYS A 203 -2.21 -3.52 -2.28
CA CYS A 203 -2.71 -2.15 -2.35
C CYS A 203 -2.94 -1.83 -3.83
N THR A 204 -4.16 -1.52 -4.26
CA THR A 204 -4.46 -1.29 -5.68
C THR A 204 -5.46 -0.18 -5.85
N ASP A 205 -5.15 0.79 -6.71
CA ASP A 205 -6.07 1.89 -7.01
C ASP A 205 -5.83 2.45 -8.42
N SER A 206 -6.90 2.98 -9.00
CA SER A 206 -6.87 3.79 -10.21
C SER A 206 -7.61 5.10 -9.92
N ALA A 207 -6.83 6.16 -9.69
CA ALA A 207 -7.34 7.49 -9.38
C ALA A 207 -7.67 8.25 -10.69
N VAL A 208 -8.97 8.31 -10.99
CA VAL A 208 -9.51 9.02 -12.16
C VAL A 208 -10.32 10.22 -11.67
N TYR A 209 -10.06 11.39 -12.25
CA TYR A 209 -10.71 12.65 -11.88
C TYR A 209 -11.38 13.28 -13.08
N ALA A 210 -12.47 14.00 -12.83
CA ALA A 210 -13.20 14.75 -13.84
C ALA A 210 -12.32 15.83 -14.46
N GLU A 211 -12.78 16.42 -15.56
CA GLU A 211 -12.18 17.65 -16.06
C GLU A 211 -12.10 18.70 -14.95
N GLY A 212 -10.95 19.37 -14.86
CA GLY A 212 -10.70 20.37 -13.83
C GLY A 212 -9.36 20.20 -13.14
N PRO A 213 -9.13 20.94 -12.04
CA PRO A 213 -7.81 21.10 -11.43
C PRO A 213 -7.25 19.84 -10.75
N ALA A 214 -8.09 18.83 -10.49
CA ALA A 214 -7.68 17.56 -9.90
C ALA A 214 -7.23 16.53 -10.95
N ARG A 215 -7.54 16.71 -12.24
CA ARG A 215 -7.13 15.77 -13.30
C ARG A 215 -5.63 15.47 -13.33
N PRO A 216 -4.73 16.46 -13.14
CA PRO A 216 -3.28 16.21 -13.15
C PRO A 216 -2.76 15.43 -11.93
N THR A 217 -3.60 15.14 -10.93
CA THR A 217 -3.20 14.40 -9.71
C THR A 217 -3.67 12.95 -9.72
N GLY A 218 -4.09 12.44 -10.88
CA GLY A 218 -4.43 11.02 -11.08
C GLY A 218 -3.22 10.10 -11.00
N GLY A 219 -3.48 8.81 -11.16
CA GLY A 219 -2.45 7.77 -11.12
C GLY A 219 -3.05 6.38 -10.99
N ALA A 220 -2.32 5.35 -11.38
CA ALA A 220 -2.75 3.97 -11.22
C ALA A 220 -1.57 3.06 -10.88
N ALA A 221 -1.73 2.21 -9.87
CA ALA A 221 -0.73 1.21 -9.50
C ALA A 221 -1.33 0.10 -8.63
N ALA A 222 -0.63 -1.03 -8.57
CA ALA A 222 -0.80 -2.06 -7.56
C ALA A 222 0.55 -2.40 -6.92
N ILE A 223 0.58 -2.49 -5.59
CA ILE A 223 1.73 -2.94 -4.80
C ILE A 223 1.31 -4.20 -4.04
N VAL A 224 2.19 -5.20 -4.01
CA VAL A 224 1.99 -6.43 -3.24
C VAL A 224 3.13 -6.58 -2.24
N MET A 225 2.78 -6.90 -1.00
CA MET A 225 3.73 -7.14 0.10
C MET A 225 3.50 -8.52 0.70
N LEU A 226 4.57 -9.32 0.79
CA LEU A 226 4.57 -10.60 1.50
C LEU A 226 4.94 -10.36 2.96
N ILE A 227 4.13 -10.87 3.88
CA ILE A 227 4.23 -10.64 5.32
C ILE A 227 4.57 -11.95 6.03
N GLY A 228 5.54 -11.91 6.94
CA GLY A 228 5.92 -13.06 7.75
C GLY A 228 7.01 -12.74 8.79
N PRO A 229 7.45 -13.74 9.56
CA PRO A 229 8.51 -13.59 10.55
C PRO A 229 9.89 -13.41 9.92
N ASP A 230 10.85 -12.95 10.72
CA ASP A 230 12.26 -12.79 10.35
C ASP A 230 12.45 -11.91 9.10
N ALA A 231 11.62 -10.88 8.99
CA ALA A 231 11.59 -9.98 7.86
C ALA A 231 12.80 -9.03 7.81
N PRO A 232 13.29 -8.65 6.61
CA PRO A 232 14.28 -7.59 6.46
C PRO A 232 13.71 -6.20 6.80
N ILE A 233 12.40 -6.01 6.68
CA ILE A 233 11.69 -4.79 7.05
C ILE A 233 10.73 -5.14 8.20
N VAL A 234 11.22 -4.98 9.43
CA VAL A 234 10.51 -5.37 10.66
C VAL A 234 9.61 -4.24 11.15
N PHE A 235 8.41 -4.58 11.64
CA PHE A 235 7.55 -3.63 12.33
C PHE A 235 8.02 -3.39 13.76
N GLU A 236 8.17 -2.11 14.12
CA GLU A 236 8.35 -1.70 15.50
C GLU A 236 6.97 -1.53 16.17
N SER A 237 6.38 -2.64 16.64
CA SER A 237 4.93 -2.73 16.98
C SER A 237 4.42 -1.68 17.99
N LYS A 238 5.29 -1.10 18.82
CA LYS A 238 4.94 -0.05 19.80
C LYS A 238 5.05 1.39 19.27
N TYR A 239 5.76 1.61 18.17
CA TYR A 239 6.04 2.94 17.63
C TYR A 239 5.04 3.29 16.53
N ARG A 240 3.80 3.54 16.95
CA ARG A 240 2.71 3.96 16.05
C ARG A 240 1.82 5.01 16.69
N GLY A 241 1.32 5.94 15.88
CA GLY A 241 0.30 6.91 16.26
C GLY A 241 -0.78 6.95 15.20
N SER A 242 -2.05 6.97 15.62
CA SER A 242 -3.20 7.02 14.73
C SER A 242 -4.08 8.23 15.05
N HIS A 243 -4.60 8.87 14.01
CA HIS A 243 -5.62 9.91 14.11
C HIS A 243 -6.75 9.57 13.15
N MET A 244 -7.98 9.51 13.65
CA MET A 244 -9.19 9.28 12.86
C MET A 244 -10.24 10.29 13.31
N ALA A 245 -10.86 10.95 12.34
CA ALA A 245 -11.88 11.96 12.58
C ALA A 245 -12.98 11.83 11.53
N HIS A 246 -14.20 12.21 11.91
CA HIS A 246 -15.25 12.40 10.93
C HIS A 246 -15.00 13.72 10.19
N ALA A 247 -14.76 13.63 8.88
CA ALA A 247 -14.53 14.78 8.01
C ALA A 247 -15.21 14.57 6.65
N TYR A 248 -15.53 15.69 5.98
CA TYR A 248 -15.97 15.74 4.59
C TYR A 248 -14.97 16.58 3.80
N ASP A 249 -13.72 16.16 3.77
CA ASP A 249 -12.63 16.78 3.00
C ASP A 249 -12.55 16.18 1.59
N PHE A 250 -12.58 14.85 1.50
CA PHE A 250 -12.58 14.08 0.25
C PHE A 250 -13.46 12.84 0.39
N TYR A 251 -14.47 12.69 -0.45
CA TYR A 251 -15.38 11.54 -0.39
C TYR A 251 -16.07 11.27 -1.73
N LYS A 252 -16.52 10.02 -1.96
CA LYS A 252 -17.19 9.58 -3.20
C LYS A 252 -18.66 9.21 -2.92
N PRO A 253 -19.57 10.20 -2.77
CA PRO A 253 -20.97 9.93 -2.41
C PRO A 253 -21.82 9.47 -3.61
N ASN A 254 -21.38 9.75 -4.84
CA ASN A 254 -22.12 9.41 -6.06
C ASN A 254 -21.71 8.03 -6.57
N LEU A 255 -22.52 7.01 -6.30
CA LEU A 255 -22.24 5.62 -6.68
C LEU A 255 -22.19 5.37 -8.20
N ALA A 256 -22.70 6.28 -9.02
CA ALA A 256 -22.68 6.16 -10.48
C ALA A 256 -21.48 6.86 -11.13
N SER A 257 -20.60 7.49 -10.35
CA SER A 257 -19.45 8.23 -10.85
C SER A 257 -18.18 7.80 -10.11
N GLU A 258 -17.08 7.73 -10.84
CA GLU A 258 -15.76 7.47 -10.27
C GLU A 258 -15.18 8.72 -9.56
N TYR A 259 -15.75 9.89 -9.83
CA TYR A 259 -15.19 11.17 -9.42
C TYR A 259 -15.57 11.52 -7.97
N PRO A 260 -14.60 11.98 -7.17
CA PRO A 260 -14.85 12.41 -5.80
C PRO A 260 -15.46 13.80 -5.72
N VAL A 261 -16.09 14.07 -4.58
CA VAL A 261 -16.38 15.43 -4.10
C VAL A 261 -15.19 15.89 -3.25
N ILE A 262 -14.62 17.04 -3.62
CA ILE A 262 -13.48 17.65 -2.93
C ILE A 262 -13.93 19.00 -2.39
N LEU A 263 -13.92 19.17 -1.06
CA LEU A 263 -14.20 20.45 -0.43
C LEU A 263 -12.90 21.20 -0.19
N LEU A 264 -12.53 22.05 -1.15
CA LEU A 264 -11.44 23.01 -0.99
C LEU A 264 -11.86 24.04 0.08
N LYS A 265 -11.22 24.00 1.24
CA LYS A 265 -11.28 25.07 2.23
C LYS A 265 -10.33 26.21 1.87
#